data_AF-X1FKN1-F1
#
_entry.id   AF-X1FKN1-F1
#
_cell.length_a   1.000
_cell.length_b   1.000
_cell.length_c   1.000
_cell.angle_alpha   90.00
_cell.angle_beta   90.00
_cell.angle_gamma   90.00
#
_symmetry.space_group_name_H-M   'P 1'
#
loop_
_entity.id
_entity.type
_entity.pdbx_description
1 polymer ?
#
loop_
_entity_poly.entity_id
_entity_poly.type
_entity_poly.pdbx_seq_one_letter_code
_entity_poly.pdbx_strand_id
1 'polypeptide(L)'
;MELSKARDIAEEIMGLLEGSCDRKEIAGSIRRRKPCPGDIEILCIPKYDGAVDCLDRRIKELISQEMLDYRLKQTGPEGLRA
;
A
#
# COMPACT_ATOMS: atom_id res chain seq x y z
N MET A 1 8.30 -9.43 11.08
CA MET A 1 8.97 -9.82 9.81
C MET A 1 10.32 -9.12 9.75
N GLU A 2 11.36 -9.72 9.17
CA GLU A 2 12.67 -9.04 8.97
C GLU A 2 12.52 -7.85 8.01
N LEU A 3 13.27 -6.76 8.26
CA LEU A 3 13.19 -5.54 7.45
C LEU A 3 13.48 -5.78 5.96
N SER A 4 14.43 -6.63 5.62
CA SER A 4 14.76 -6.95 4.22
C SER A 4 13.57 -7.59 3.52
N LYS A 5 13.03 -8.66 4.10
CA LYS A 5 11.84 -9.34 3.59
C LYS A 5 10.63 -8.41 3.47
N ALA A 6 10.44 -7.53 4.45
CA ALA A 6 9.38 -6.52 4.41
C ALA A 6 9.53 -5.57 3.23
N ARG A 7 10.78 -5.18 2.94
CA ARG A 7 11.12 -4.31 1.82
C ARG A 7 10.92 -5.00 0.47
N ASP A 8 11.35 -6.25 0.33
CA ASP A 8 11.19 -7.02 -0.91
C ASP A 8 9.71 -7.14 -1.29
N ILE A 9 8.85 -7.48 -0.33
CA ILE A 9 7.39 -7.55 -0.54
C ILE A 9 6.83 -6.16 -0.89
N ALA A 10 7.30 -5.10 -0.22
CA ALA A 10 6.83 -3.75 -0.51
C ALA A 10 7.21 -3.31 -1.94
N GLU A 11 8.41 -3.64 -2.40
CA GLU A 11 8.87 -3.35 -3.76
C GLU A 11 8.09 -4.15 -4.82
N GLU A 12 7.74 -5.40 -4.55
CA GLU A 12 6.86 -6.20 -5.40
C GLU A 12 5.47 -5.57 -5.52
N ILE A 13 4.85 -5.18 -4.39
CA ILE A 13 3.55 -4.50 -4.40
C ILE A 13 3.64 -3.16 -5.14
N MET A 14 4.73 -2.41 -4.97
CA MET A 14 4.95 -1.19 -5.76
C MET A 14 4.94 -1.51 -7.26
N GLY A 15 5.57 -2.60 -7.71
CA GLY A 15 5.53 -3.04 -9.10
C GLY A 15 4.11 -3.31 -9.60
N LEU A 16 3.26 -3.95 -8.79
CA LEU A 16 1.86 -4.21 -9.13
C LEU A 16 1.02 -2.93 -9.34
N LEU A 17 1.43 -1.82 -8.73
CA LEU A 17 0.81 -0.49 -8.81
C LEU A 17 1.49 0.42 -9.85
N GLU A 18 2.27 -0.12 -10.77
CA GLU A 18 2.86 0.66 -11.86
C GLU A 18 1.81 1.16 -12.85
N GLY A 19 1.97 2.41 -13.30
CA GLY A 19 1.03 3.06 -14.21
C GLY A 19 -0.30 3.52 -13.58
N SER A 20 -0.64 3.08 -12.37
CA SER A 20 -1.88 3.45 -11.67
C SER A 20 -1.74 4.62 -10.69
N CYS A 21 -0.50 5.03 -10.38
CA CYS A 21 -0.20 6.12 -9.45
C CYS A 21 0.69 7.16 -10.11
N ASP A 22 0.44 8.45 -9.83
CA ASP A 22 1.38 9.54 -10.18
C ASP A 22 2.59 9.52 -9.25
N ARG A 23 2.39 9.11 -7.99
CA ARG A 23 3.45 8.90 -7.00
C ARG A 23 3.12 7.71 -6.12
N LYS A 24 4.14 6.93 -5.76
CA LYS A 24 4.03 5.82 -4.80
C LYS A 24 5.31 5.72 -3.98
N GLU A 25 5.18 5.50 -2.68
CA GLU A 25 6.32 5.41 -1.75
C GLU A 25 6.08 4.39 -0.64
N ILE A 26 7.14 3.71 -0.21
CA ILE A 26 7.13 2.88 1.00
C ILE A 26 7.14 3.79 2.24
N ALA A 27 6.17 3.60 3.13
CA ALA A 27 5.99 4.40 4.33
C ALA A 27 6.25 3.59 5.61
N GLY A 28 5.72 4.08 6.73
CA GLY A 28 5.67 3.33 7.98
C GLY A 28 7.00 2.85 8.55
N SER A 29 6.93 1.66 9.13
CA SER A 29 8.04 1.00 9.83
C SER A 29 9.22 0.69 8.90
N ILE A 30 8.97 0.37 7.62
CA ILE A 30 10.03 0.10 6.63
C ILE A 30 10.81 1.38 6.34
N ARG A 31 10.14 2.51 6.10
CA ARG A 31 10.80 3.81 5.89
C ARG A 31 11.68 4.21 7.07
N ARG A 32 11.22 3.95 8.30
CA ARG A 32 11.99 4.20 9.55
C ARG A 32 13.03 3.12 9.87
N ARG A 33 13.17 2.10 9.02
CA ARG A 33 14.12 0.98 9.18
C ARG A 33 13.96 0.26 10.52
N LYS A 34 12.73 0.08 11.00
CA LYS A 34 12.46 -0.73 12.20
C LYS A 34 12.95 -2.17 11.92
N PRO A 35 13.72 -2.82 12.82
CA PRO A 35 14.25 -4.17 12.56
C PRO A 35 13.15 -5.19 12.25
N CYS A 36 12.03 -5.06 12.96
CA CYS A 36 10.88 -5.94 12.83
C CYS A 36 9.59 -5.15 12.50
N PRO A 37 9.30 -4.84 11.22
CA PRO A 37 8.01 -4.30 10.82
C PRO A 37 6.89 -5.32 11.08
N GLY A 38 5.72 -4.80 11.51
CA GLY A 38 4.51 -5.60 11.73
C GLY A 38 3.62 -5.66 10.49
N ASP A 39 3.66 -4.60 9.68
CA ASP A 39 2.88 -4.38 8.48
C ASP A 39 3.72 -3.64 7.42
N ILE A 40 3.17 -3.58 6.20
CA ILE A 40 3.70 -2.82 5.08
C ILE A 40 2.74 -1.67 4.80
N GLU A 41 3.25 -0.45 4.80
CA GLU A 41 2.48 0.74 4.46
C GLU A 41 3.00 1.31 3.14
N ILE A 42 2.10 1.54 2.19
CA ILE A 42 2.41 2.19 0.91
C ILE A 42 1.54 3.44 0.79
N LEU A 43 2.19 4.58 0.55
CA LEU A 43 1.51 5.84 0.26
C LEU A 43 1.40 6.01 -1.26
N CYS A 44 0.18 6.19 -1.76
CA CYS A 44 -0.10 6.37 -3.18
C CYS A 44 -0.79 7.72 -3.43
N ILE A 45 -0.38 8.41 -4.49
CA ILE A 45 -1.16 9.47 -5.13
C ILE A 45 -1.77 8.83 -6.39
N PRO A 46 -3.10 8.66 -6.46
CA PRO A 46 -3.75 8.05 -7.62
C PRO A 46 -3.47 8.85 -8.88
N LYS A 47 -3.25 8.15 -10.00
CA LYS A 47 -3.27 8.77 -11.32
C LYS A 47 -4.71 8.84 -11.81
N TYR A 48 -5.09 9.96 -12.42
CA TYR A 48 -6.38 10.12 -13.07
C TYR A 48 -6.24 10.24 -14.58
N ASP A 49 -7.06 9.49 -15.31
CA ASP A 49 -7.23 9.62 -16.76
C ASP A 49 -8.66 10.12 -17.05
N GLY A 50 -8.79 11.44 -17.24
CA GLY A 50 -10.09 12.11 -17.22
C GLY A 50 -10.78 11.97 -15.86
N ALA A 51 -11.97 11.37 -15.85
CA ALA A 51 -12.74 11.12 -14.62
C ALA A 51 -12.43 9.75 -13.97
N VAL A 52 -11.48 8.99 -14.53
CA VAL A 52 -11.16 7.64 -14.07
C VAL A 52 -10.05 7.68 -13.03
N ASP A 53 -10.29 7.09 -11.86
CA ASP A 53 -9.26 6.75 -10.88
C ASP A 53 -8.53 5.45 -11.31
N CYS A 54 -7.29 5.58 -11.79
CA CYS A 54 -6.51 4.42 -12.25
C CYS A 54 -6.08 3.51 -11.09
N LEU A 55 -5.92 4.04 -9.87
CA LEU A 55 -5.55 3.26 -8.70
C LEU A 55 -6.70 2.40 -8.23
N ASP A 56 -7.90 2.98 -8.10
CA ASP A 56 -9.10 2.23 -7.69
C ASP A 56 -9.40 1.09 -8.66
N ARG A 57 -9.31 1.34 -9.98
CA ARG A 57 -9.42 0.29 -10.99
C ARG A 57 -8.39 -0.83 -10.76
N ARG A 58 -7.12 -0.47 -10.58
CA ARG A 58 -6.04 -1.47 -10.40
C ARG A 58 -6.22 -2.28 -9.12
N ILE A 59 -6.65 -1.66 -8.03
CA ILE A 59 -6.96 -2.36 -6.78
C ILE A 59 -8.09 -3.37 -6.98
N LYS A 60 -9.17 -2.99 -7.68
CA LYS A 60 -10.28 -3.91 -8.00
C LYS A 60 -9.84 -5.09 -8.85
N GLU A 61 -8.96 -4.87 -9.83
CA GLU A 61 -8.35 -5.96 -10.60
C GLU A 61 -7.57 -6.92 -9.71
N LEU A 62 -6.72 -6.41 -8.83
CA LEU A 62 -5.92 -7.23 -7.90
C LEU A 62 -6.81 -8.01 -6.92
N ILE A 63 -7.93 -7.43 -6.47
CA ILE A 63 -8.93 -8.13 -5.67
C ILE A 63 -9.58 -9.25 -6.46
N SER A 64 -9.96 -9.00 -7.72
CA SER A 64 -10.54 -10.03 -8.59
C SER A 64 -9.59 -11.18 -8.91
N GLN A 65 -8.28 -10.95 -8.80
CA GLN A 65 -7.21 -11.94 -8.95
C GLN A 65 -6.86 -12.64 -7.63
N GLU A 66 -7.61 -12.39 -6.55
CA GLU A 66 -7.37 -12.91 -5.20
C GLU A 66 -5.98 -12.52 -4.62
N MET A 67 -5.34 -11.49 -5.18
CA MET A 67 -4.04 -10.98 -4.69
C MET A 67 -4.20 -10.01 -3.53
N LEU A 68 -5.30 -9.26 -3.50
CA LEU A 68 -5.65 -8.32 -2.45
C LEU A 68 -7.06 -8.58 -1.96
N ASP A 69 -7.35 -8.12 -0.75
CA ASP A 69 -8.69 -8.10 -0.19
C ASP A 69 -8.89 -6.81 0.60
N TYR A 70 -10.14 -6.42 0.82
CA TYR A 70 -10.49 -5.26 1.62
C TYR A 70 -10.89 -5.67 3.03
N ARG A 71 -10.46 -4.87 4.00
CA ARG A 71 -10.94 -4.98 5.39
C ARG A 71 -11.69 -3.70 5.76
N LEU A 72 -13.01 -3.80 5.92
CA LEU A 72 -13.82 -2.74 6.51
C LEU A 72 -13.48 -2.67 8.01
N LYS A 73 -13.06 -1.51 8.52
CA LYS A 73 -12.47 -1.31 9.86
C LYS A 73 -13.20 -2.07 10.99
N GLN A 74 -12.42 -2.79 11.81
CA GLN A 74 -12.39 -2.50 13.25
C GLN A 74 -11.54 -1.23 13.43
N THR A 75 -11.93 -0.35 14.34
CA THR A 75 -11.31 0.96 14.63
C THR A 75 -9.80 1.02 14.38
N GLY A 76 -9.30 2.10 13.76
CA GLY A 76 -7.85 2.35 13.68
C GLY A 76 -7.24 2.39 15.09
N PRO A 77 -5.90 2.33 15.25
CA PRO A 77 -5.31 2.47 16.58
C PRO A 77 -5.78 3.78 17.21
N GLU A 78 -6.59 3.67 18.27
CA GLU A 78 -6.91 4.76 19.16
C GLU A 78 -5.58 5.31 19.70
N GLY A 79 -5.17 6.50 19.25
CA GLY A 79 -3.87 7.02 19.67
C GLY A 79 -3.33 8.29 19.04
N LEU A 80 -3.99 8.90 18.04
CA LEU A 80 -3.73 10.30 17.70
C LEU A 80 -4.90 11.18 18.14
N ARG A 81 -4.97 11.39 19.46
CA ARG A 81 -5.46 12.65 20.01
C ARG A 81 -4.23 13.47 20.40
N ALA A 82 -3.99 14.54 19.66
CA ALA A 82 -3.36 15.75 20.14
C ALA A 82 -4.03 16.90 19.40
#